data_AF-A0A1V4XAW7-F1
#
_entry.id   AF-A0A1V4XAW7-F1
#
_cell.length_a   1.000
_cell.length_b   1.000
_cell.length_c   1.000
_cell.angle_alpha   90.00
_cell.angle_beta   90.00
_cell.angle_gamma   90.00
#
_symmetry.space_group_name_H-M   'P 1'
#
loop_
_entity.id
_entity.type
_entity.pdbx_description
1 polymer ?
#
loop_
_entity_poly.entity_id
_entity_poly.type
_entity_poly.pdbx_seq_one_letter_code
_entity_poly.pdbx_strand_id
1 'polypeptide(L)'
;MIRILVLVLLLISGTLFAAEKLPETLDEQLAVDNQRVMKYLGRLTASDVGKRLKGVRLSDYGVVLKNHVFLERIRSADHKSTVYVFREKSKLVAYAWVEPQGRSIPIPSCPPNSREEGQYVLSGDVYTWKEVEPGDGVVVLECVTDKWIREIKRNK
;
A
#
# COMPACT_ATOMS: atom_id res chain seq x y z
N MET A 1 52.37 -23.95 40.97
CA MET A 1 51.12 -24.73 41.22
C MET A 1 50.05 -23.77 41.68
N ILE A 2 48.77 -24.00 41.31
CA ILE A 2 47.55 -23.13 41.43
C ILE A 2 47.30 -22.37 40.10
N ARG A 3 46.58 -22.92 39.11
CA ARG A 3 45.10 -23.02 38.88
C ARG A 3 44.39 -21.66 38.96
N ILE A 4 43.60 -21.33 37.92
CA ILE A 4 42.46 -20.36 37.80
C ILE A 4 42.55 -19.77 36.37
N LEU A 5 41.55 -19.70 35.51
CA LEU A 5 40.18 -20.19 35.45
C LEU A 5 39.74 -19.84 34.00
N VAL A 6 39.31 -20.83 33.21
CA VAL A 6 38.83 -20.59 31.85
C VAL A 6 37.41 -20.03 31.95
N LEU A 7 37.25 -18.72 31.69
CA LEU A 7 35.95 -18.06 31.66
C LEU A 7 35.35 -18.22 30.25
N VAL A 8 34.50 -19.24 30.07
CA VAL A 8 33.68 -19.38 28.86
C VAL A 8 32.44 -18.50 29.01
N LEU A 9 32.48 -17.31 28.42
CA LEU A 9 31.31 -16.43 28.28
C LEU A 9 30.47 -16.92 27.09
N LEU A 10 29.47 -17.75 27.38
CA LEU A 10 28.36 -18.05 26.47
C LEU A 10 27.48 -16.81 26.35
N LEU A 11 27.77 -15.95 25.37
CA LEU A 11 26.86 -14.91 24.91
C LEU A 11 25.70 -15.58 24.16
N ILE A 12 24.68 -15.97 24.92
CA ILE A 12 23.37 -16.31 24.39
C ILE A 12 22.75 -14.98 23.95
N SER A 13 23.01 -14.58 22.70
CA SER A 13 22.27 -13.50 22.05
C SER A 13 20.83 -13.94 21.90
N GLY A 14 20.04 -13.73 22.96
CA GLY A 14 18.60 -13.85 22.94
C GLY A 14 18.05 -12.81 21.98
N THR A 15 17.79 -13.19 20.74
CA THR A 15 16.87 -12.46 19.88
C THR A 15 15.49 -12.62 20.49
N LEU A 16 15.12 -11.66 21.34
CA LEU A 16 13.77 -11.46 21.82
C LEU A 16 12.92 -11.13 20.57
N PHE A 17 12.37 -12.15 19.93
CA PHE A 17 11.30 -11.95 18.96
C PHE A 17 10.11 -11.40 19.73
N ALA A 18 9.93 -10.09 19.70
CA ALA A 18 8.69 -9.47 20.14
C ALA A 18 7.57 -10.12 19.32
N ALA A 19 6.71 -10.90 19.97
CA ALA A 19 5.51 -11.42 19.35
C ALA A 19 4.64 -10.21 18.99
N GLU A 20 4.59 -9.89 17.70
CA GLU A 20 3.74 -8.82 17.19
C GLU A 20 2.29 -9.24 17.48
N LYS A 21 1.60 -8.45 18.32
CA LYS A 21 0.19 -8.71 18.67
C LYS A 21 -0.60 -8.72 17.36
N LEU A 22 -1.30 -9.82 17.09
CA LEU A 22 -2.19 -9.91 15.93
C LEU A 22 -3.42 -9.02 16.15
N PRO A 23 -3.93 -8.35 15.11
CA PRO A 23 -5.15 -7.56 15.20
C PRO A 23 -6.33 -8.47 15.60
N GLU A 24 -7.19 -7.96 16.49
CA GLU A 24 -8.35 -8.70 17.01
C GLU A 24 -9.62 -8.42 16.21
N THR A 25 -9.63 -7.33 15.42
CA THR A 25 -10.76 -6.92 14.57
C THR A 25 -10.32 -6.61 13.14
N LEU A 26 -11.28 -6.60 12.21
CA LEU A 26 -11.03 -6.21 10.81
C LEU A 26 -10.53 -4.77 10.71
N ASP A 27 -11.07 -3.85 11.51
CA ASP A 27 -10.67 -2.44 11.50
C ASP A 27 -9.22 -2.26 11.97
N GLU A 28 -8.81 -2.98 13.02
CA GLU A 28 -7.42 -2.99 13.48
C GLU A 28 -6.49 -3.58 12.40
N GLN A 29 -6.93 -4.65 11.75
CA GLN A 29 -6.17 -5.27 10.67
C GLN A 29 -5.97 -4.30 9.49
N LEU A 30 -7.06 -3.67 9.04
CA LEU A 30 -7.04 -2.68 7.97
C LEU A 30 -6.15 -1.49 8.32
N ALA A 31 -6.20 -0.99 9.55
CA ALA A 31 -5.34 0.10 10.00
C ALA A 31 -3.85 -0.27 9.92
N VAL A 32 -3.47 -1.46 10.38
CA VAL A 32 -2.08 -1.96 10.30
C VAL A 32 -1.65 -2.16 8.85
N ASP A 33 -2.50 -2.78 8.04
CA ASP A 33 -2.19 -3.09 6.64
C ASP A 33 -2.10 -1.83 5.78
N ASN A 34 -3.00 -0.85 5.99
CA ASN A 34 -2.93 0.49 5.39
C ASN A 34 -1.58 1.15 5.70
N GLN A 35 -1.17 1.20 6.96
CA GLN A 35 0.11 1.80 7.35
C GLN A 35 1.31 1.10 6.69
N ARG A 36 1.29 -0.25 6.64
CA ARG A 36 2.36 -1.02 5.99
C ARG A 36 2.45 -0.71 4.50
N VAL A 37 1.32 -0.66 3.79
CA VAL A 37 1.29 -0.33 2.36
C VAL A 37 1.69 1.12 2.11
N MET A 38 1.14 2.10 2.85
CA MET A 38 1.52 3.51 2.71
C MET A 38 3.01 3.72 2.93
N LYS A 39 3.60 3.08 3.96
CA LYS A 39 5.04 3.14 4.24
C LYS A 39 5.88 2.50 3.14
N TYR A 40 5.43 1.39 2.57
CA TYR A 40 6.09 0.74 1.44
C TYR A 40 6.08 1.64 0.20
N LEU A 41 4.90 2.16 -0.16
CA LEU A 41 4.72 3.07 -1.29
C LEU A 41 5.49 4.38 -1.11
N GLY A 42 5.53 4.92 0.11
CA GLY A 42 6.26 6.13 0.46
C GLY A 42 7.78 6.05 0.20
N ARG A 43 8.34 4.85 0.10
CA ARG A 43 9.76 4.62 -0.21
C ARG A 43 10.08 4.56 -1.69
N LEU A 44 9.06 4.47 -2.56
CA LEU A 44 9.28 4.43 -4.00
C LEU A 44 9.74 5.79 -4.52
N THR A 45 10.80 5.77 -5.32
CA THR A 45 11.44 6.97 -5.88
C THR A 45 11.35 6.97 -7.40
N ALA A 46 11.75 8.08 -8.03
CA ALA A 46 11.87 8.14 -9.49
C ALA A 46 12.81 7.06 -10.06
N SER A 47 13.81 6.62 -9.29
CA SER A 47 14.72 5.56 -9.71
C SER A 47 14.06 4.17 -9.77
N ASP A 48 12.88 4.00 -9.18
CA ASP A 48 12.14 2.73 -9.13
C ASP A 48 11.11 2.59 -10.25
N VAL A 49 10.92 3.64 -11.05
CA VAL A 49 10.03 3.60 -12.22
C VAL A 49 10.51 2.51 -13.19
N GLY A 50 9.57 1.70 -13.66
CA GLY A 50 9.81 0.57 -14.55
C GLY A 50 10.31 -0.71 -13.84
N LYS A 51 10.60 -0.67 -12.53
CA LYS A 51 11.01 -1.85 -11.77
C LYS A 51 9.81 -2.66 -11.29
N ARG A 52 9.97 -3.99 -11.27
CA ARG A 52 9.04 -4.91 -10.62
C ARG A 52 9.22 -4.88 -9.11
N LEU A 53 8.12 -4.77 -8.40
CA LEU A 53 8.07 -4.72 -6.95
C LEU A 53 8.11 -6.11 -6.32
N LYS A 54 8.78 -6.20 -5.18
CA LYS A 54 8.83 -7.42 -4.34
C LYS A 54 7.49 -7.68 -3.61
N GLY A 55 6.65 -6.64 -3.51
CA GLY A 55 5.41 -6.66 -2.74
C GLY A 55 5.62 -6.36 -1.26
N VAL A 56 4.50 -6.25 -0.55
CA VAL A 56 4.43 -6.01 0.90
C VAL A 56 3.49 -7.04 1.51
N ARG A 57 3.92 -7.60 2.64
CA ARG A 57 3.16 -8.62 3.36
C ARG A 57 2.16 -7.96 4.30
N LEU A 58 0.93 -8.43 4.25
CA LEU A 58 -0.19 -8.01 5.09
C LEU A 58 -0.30 -8.89 6.34
N SER A 59 -1.19 -8.50 7.25
CA SER A 59 -1.40 -9.16 8.54
C SER A 59 -2.02 -10.55 8.40
N ASP A 60 -2.78 -10.80 7.35
CA ASP A 60 -3.30 -12.11 6.96
C ASP A 60 -2.27 -12.99 6.23
N TYR A 61 -0.99 -12.56 6.20
CA TYR A 61 0.09 -13.18 5.45
C TYR A 61 -0.02 -13.09 3.92
N GLY A 62 -1.05 -12.44 3.39
CA GLY A 62 -1.19 -12.07 2.00
C GLY A 62 -0.05 -11.15 1.55
N VAL A 63 0.24 -11.14 0.24
CA VAL A 63 1.27 -10.26 -0.33
C VAL A 63 0.66 -9.44 -1.46
N VAL A 64 0.53 -8.14 -1.23
CA VAL A 64 0.05 -7.18 -2.24
C VAL A 64 1.22 -6.52 -2.97
N LEU A 65 0.94 -5.88 -4.12
CA LEU A 65 1.93 -5.21 -4.99
C LEU A 65 3.04 -6.12 -5.56
N LYS A 66 3.03 -7.43 -5.30
CA LYS A 66 4.03 -8.34 -5.86
C LYS A 66 3.94 -8.33 -7.38
N ASN A 67 5.09 -8.27 -8.06
CA ASN A 67 5.22 -8.22 -9.53
C ASN A 67 4.61 -7.00 -10.22
N HIS A 68 4.01 -6.06 -9.47
CA HIS A 68 3.57 -4.80 -10.04
C HIS A 68 4.78 -4.01 -10.53
N VAL A 69 4.64 -3.29 -11.64
CA VAL A 69 5.66 -2.39 -12.16
C VAL A 69 5.28 -0.96 -11.78
N PHE A 70 6.11 -0.29 -11.00
CA PHE A 70 5.86 1.10 -10.62
C PHE A 70 6.01 2.02 -11.82
N LEU A 71 5.01 2.84 -12.09
CA LEU A 71 5.02 3.78 -13.22
C LEU A 71 5.25 5.21 -12.74
N GLU A 72 4.42 5.67 -11.81
CA GLU A 72 4.52 7.04 -11.32
C GLU A 72 3.79 7.30 -10.01
N ARG A 73 4.19 8.38 -9.33
CA ARG A 73 3.49 8.96 -8.19
C ARG A 73 2.86 10.29 -8.60
N ILE A 74 1.56 10.42 -8.36
CA ILE A 74 0.80 11.65 -8.53
C ILE A 74 0.45 12.15 -7.14
N ARG A 75 0.73 13.42 -6.87
CA ARG A 75 0.40 14.07 -5.60
C ARG A 75 -0.26 15.41 -5.92
N SER A 76 -1.32 15.75 -5.20
CA SER A 76 -2.00 17.06 -5.27
C SER A 76 -1.07 18.19 -4.80
N ALA A 77 -1.38 19.44 -5.16
CA ALA A 77 -0.59 20.60 -4.71
C ALA A 77 -0.60 20.80 -3.19
N ASP A 78 -1.69 20.45 -2.52
CA ASP A 78 -1.76 20.48 -1.05
C ASP A 78 -1.01 19.33 -0.36
N HIS A 79 -0.46 18.40 -1.16
CA HIS A 79 0.23 17.20 -0.70
C HIS A 79 -0.61 16.25 0.17
N LYS A 80 -1.94 16.40 0.19
CA LYS A 80 -2.84 15.58 1.00
C LYS A 80 -3.52 14.46 0.22
N SER A 81 -3.46 14.46 -1.11
CA SER A 81 -4.01 13.39 -1.94
C SER A 81 -2.87 12.73 -2.71
N THR A 82 -2.75 11.41 -2.60
CA THR A 82 -1.66 10.66 -3.21
C THR A 82 -2.19 9.48 -4.01
N VAL A 83 -1.66 9.31 -5.23
CA VAL A 83 -1.94 8.19 -6.12
C VAL A 83 -0.62 7.60 -6.60
N TYR A 84 -0.45 6.30 -6.44
CA TYR A 84 0.63 5.53 -7.05
C TYR A 84 0.06 4.68 -8.17
N VAL A 85 0.63 4.81 -9.38
CA VAL A 85 0.18 4.10 -10.57
C VAL A 85 1.13 2.96 -10.87
N PHE A 86 0.56 1.79 -11.17
CA PHE A 86 1.27 0.57 -11.47
C PHE A 86 0.76 -0.05 -12.77
N ARG A 87 1.62 -0.88 -13.37
CA ARG A 87 1.20 -1.90 -14.33
C ARG A 87 1.20 -3.26 -13.65
N GLU A 88 0.07 -3.93 -13.67
CA GLU A 88 -0.07 -5.33 -13.29
C GLU A 88 -0.46 -6.15 -14.53
N LYS A 89 0.40 -7.09 -14.94
CA LYS A 89 0.25 -7.80 -16.23
C LYS A 89 0.10 -6.79 -17.39
N SER A 90 -1.06 -6.73 -18.03
CA SER A 90 -1.40 -5.81 -19.12
C SER A 90 -2.31 -4.65 -18.68
N LYS A 91 -2.68 -4.56 -17.41
CA LYS A 91 -3.62 -3.56 -16.89
C LYS A 91 -2.91 -2.50 -16.05
N LEU A 92 -3.54 -1.32 -15.97
CA LEU A 92 -3.15 -0.29 -15.02
C LEU A 92 -3.98 -0.44 -13.75
N VAL A 93 -3.31 -0.31 -12.61
CA VAL A 93 -3.91 -0.32 -11.27
C VAL A 93 -3.32 0.86 -10.52
N ALA A 94 -4.10 1.49 -9.64
CA ALA A 94 -3.59 2.55 -8.79
C ALA A 94 -3.87 2.26 -7.32
N TYR A 95 -3.01 2.78 -6.44
CA TYR A 95 -3.21 2.76 -5.00
C TYR A 95 -3.31 4.22 -4.57
N ALA A 96 -4.43 4.58 -3.96
CA ALA A 96 -4.76 5.97 -3.64
C ALA A 96 -5.18 6.12 -2.20
N TRP A 97 -4.87 7.27 -1.60
CA TRP A 97 -5.40 7.67 -0.30
C TRP A 97 -5.43 9.20 -0.20
N VAL A 98 -6.29 9.68 0.70
CA VAL A 98 -6.44 11.09 1.02
C VAL A 98 -6.22 11.29 2.52
N GLU A 99 -5.22 12.10 2.84
CA GLU A 99 -4.92 12.56 4.20
C GLU A 99 -6.04 13.51 4.69
N PRO A 100 -6.20 13.69 6.02
CA PRO A 100 -7.20 14.60 6.57
C PRO A 100 -7.18 16.00 5.95
N GLN A 101 -8.35 16.50 5.59
CA GLN A 101 -8.57 17.79 4.89
C GLN A 101 -7.98 17.85 3.48
N GLY A 102 -7.61 16.72 2.87
CA GLY A 102 -7.25 16.63 1.47
C GLY A 102 -8.47 16.66 0.56
N ARG A 103 -8.23 16.79 -0.75
CA ARG A 103 -9.29 16.69 -1.76
C ARG A 103 -9.55 15.22 -2.11
N SER A 104 -10.81 14.87 -2.27
CA SER A 104 -11.21 13.54 -2.71
C SER A 104 -10.64 13.21 -4.09
N ILE A 105 -10.46 11.92 -4.37
CA ILE A 105 -9.94 11.41 -5.65
C ILE A 105 -11.07 10.65 -6.34
N PRO A 106 -11.53 11.08 -7.53
CA PRO A 106 -12.60 10.37 -8.23
C PRO A 106 -12.14 8.96 -8.62
N ILE A 107 -12.99 7.98 -8.37
CA ILE A 107 -12.74 6.59 -8.75
C ILE A 107 -12.98 6.43 -10.27
N PRO A 108 -12.08 5.76 -11.00
CA PRO A 108 -12.28 5.50 -12.43
C PRO A 108 -13.52 4.62 -12.66
N SER A 109 -14.32 4.98 -13.68
CA SER A 109 -15.46 4.16 -14.08
C SER A 109 -15.00 2.89 -14.81
N CYS A 110 -15.52 1.76 -14.39
CA CYS A 110 -15.32 0.49 -15.09
C CYS A 110 -16.34 0.29 -16.22
N PRO A 111 -15.98 -0.46 -17.27
CA PRO A 111 -16.95 -0.89 -18.28
C PRO A 111 -18.09 -1.71 -17.66
N PRO A 112 -19.32 -1.61 -18.18
CA PRO A 112 -20.45 -2.42 -17.71
C PRO A 112 -20.11 -3.92 -17.74
N ASN A 113 -20.50 -4.66 -16.70
CA ASN A 113 -20.24 -6.10 -16.54
C ASN A 113 -18.77 -6.48 -16.28
N SER A 114 -17.90 -5.52 -15.97
CA SER A 114 -16.57 -5.88 -15.47
C SER A 114 -16.72 -6.55 -14.09
N ARG A 115 -16.00 -7.66 -13.87
CA ARG A 115 -15.88 -8.23 -12.51
C ARG A 115 -15.13 -7.31 -11.53
N GLU A 116 -14.57 -6.22 -12.06
CA GLU A 116 -13.72 -5.20 -11.46
C GLU A 116 -14.55 -3.98 -11.00
N GLU A 117 -15.89 -4.07 -11.09
CA GLU A 117 -16.82 -2.98 -10.76
C GLU A 117 -16.89 -2.68 -9.25
N GLY A 118 -16.30 -3.55 -8.42
CA GLY A 118 -16.02 -3.25 -7.02
C GLY A 118 -14.58 -2.75 -6.87
N GLN A 119 -14.41 -1.53 -6.34
CA GLN A 119 -13.10 -1.12 -5.86
C GLN A 119 -12.86 -1.78 -4.51
N TYR A 120 -11.64 -2.29 -4.28
CA TYR A 120 -11.33 -3.05 -3.07
C TYR A 120 -10.41 -2.25 -2.15
N VAL A 121 -10.69 -2.27 -0.85
CA VAL A 121 -9.65 -1.99 0.16
C VAL A 121 -8.73 -3.20 0.29
N LEU A 122 -7.56 -3.00 0.91
CA LEU A 122 -6.45 -3.96 0.94
C LEU A 122 -6.81 -5.39 1.43
N SER A 123 -7.88 -5.56 2.21
CA SER A 123 -8.35 -6.87 2.71
C SER A 123 -9.62 -7.39 2.03
N GLY A 124 -9.96 -6.87 0.84
CA GLY A 124 -11.07 -7.38 0.02
C GLY A 124 -12.46 -6.84 0.37
N ASP A 125 -12.55 -5.87 1.28
CA ASP A 125 -13.79 -5.14 1.51
C ASP A 125 -14.10 -4.19 0.32
N VAL A 126 -15.38 -4.01 0.04
CA VAL A 126 -15.87 -3.36 -1.18
C VAL A 126 -16.18 -1.91 -0.88
N TYR A 127 -15.50 -1.04 -1.61
CA TYR A 127 -15.67 0.39 -1.52
C TYR A 127 -16.87 0.82 -2.39
N THR A 128 -17.89 1.43 -1.76
CA THR A 128 -19.19 1.73 -2.41
C THR A 128 -19.30 3.18 -2.90
N TRP A 129 -18.35 4.04 -2.55
CA TRP A 129 -18.38 5.45 -2.93
C TRP A 129 -17.79 5.69 -4.32
N LYS A 130 -18.08 6.87 -4.89
CA LYS A 130 -17.59 7.30 -6.21
C LYS A 130 -16.21 7.96 -6.16
N GLU A 131 -15.69 8.19 -4.97
CA GLU A 131 -14.43 8.88 -4.73
C GLU A 131 -13.75 8.35 -3.47
N VAL A 132 -12.42 8.42 -3.44
CA VAL A 132 -11.62 8.18 -2.23
C VAL A 132 -11.69 9.43 -1.38
N GLU A 133 -12.25 9.33 -0.17
CA GLU A 133 -12.44 10.42 0.78
C GLU A 133 -11.28 10.50 1.80
N PRO A 134 -11.13 11.63 2.49
CA PRO A 134 -10.17 11.75 3.58
C PRO A 134 -10.42 10.73 4.70
N GLY A 135 -9.44 9.87 4.98
CA GLY A 135 -9.47 8.94 6.11
C GLY A 135 -9.79 7.48 5.78
N ASP A 136 -10.18 7.15 4.54
CA ASP A 136 -10.53 5.77 4.16
C ASP A 136 -9.34 4.79 4.16
N GLY A 137 -8.13 5.32 4.28
CA GLY A 137 -6.91 4.55 4.11
C GLY A 137 -6.56 4.32 2.64
N VAL A 138 -5.91 3.19 2.34
CA VAL A 138 -5.46 2.88 0.98
C VAL A 138 -6.55 2.14 0.22
N VAL A 139 -7.02 2.77 -0.85
CA VAL A 139 -7.96 2.18 -1.80
C VAL A 139 -7.21 1.69 -3.03
N VAL A 140 -7.49 0.45 -3.45
CA VAL A 140 -6.99 -0.11 -4.71
C VAL A 140 -7.98 0.25 -5.81
N LEU A 141 -7.47 0.95 -6.82
CA LEU A 141 -8.24 1.44 -7.96
C LEU A 141 -7.97 0.57 -9.20
N GLU A 142 -8.99 -0.14 -9.65
CA GLU A 142 -9.04 -0.89 -10.90
C GLU A 142 -9.56 -0.02 -12.06
N CYS A 143 -9.55 -0.54 -13.29
CA CYS A 143 -10.02 0.19 -14.50
C CYS A 143 -9.31 1.53 -14.76
N VAL A 144 -8.09 1.69 -14.24
CA VAL A 144 -7.29 2.89 -14.46
C VAL A 144 -6.96 3.04 -15.94
N THR A 145 -7.16 4.24 -16.48
CA THR A 145 -6.84 4.59 -17.87
C THR A 145 -5.90 5.77 -17.93
N ASP A 146 -5.17 5.92 -19.04
CA ASP A 146 -4.33 7.11 -19.26
C ASP A 146 -5.16 8.41 -19.25
N LYS A 147 -6.44 8.35 -19.64
CA LYS A 147 -7.36 9.49 -19.56
C LYS A 147 -7.58 9.90 -18.11
N TRP A 148 -7.94 8.95 -17.24
CA TRP A 148 -8.13 9.19 -15.81
C TRP A 148 -6.85 9.73 -15.16
N ILE A 149 -5.69 9.12 -15.45
CA ILE A 149 -4.38 9.59 -14.97
C ILE A 149 -4.14 11.06 -15.33
N ARG A 150 -4.42 11.45 -16.58
CA ARG A 150 -4.29 12.85 -17.04
C ARG A 150 -5.28 13.80 -16.36
N GLU A 151 -6.48 13.33 -16.02
CA GLU A 151 -7.47 14.12 -15.26
C GLU A 151 -6.98 14.38 -13.83
N ILE A 152 -6.53 13.35 -13.12
CA ILE A 152 -5.96 13.51 -11.77
C ILE A 152 -4.76 14.46 -11.78
N LYS A 153 -3.88 14.38 -12.78
CA LYS A 153 -2.72 15.28 -12.90
C LYS A 153 -3.09 16.75 -13.15
N ARG A 154 -4.20 17.02 -13.84
CA ARG A 154 -4.66 18.38 -14.12
C ARG A 154 -5.30 19.04 -12.91
N ASN A 155 -5.86 18.24 -12.00
CA ASN A 155 -6.46 18.70 -10.75
C ASN A 155 -5.44 18.89 -9.62
N LYS A 156 -4.14 18.93 -9.95
CA LYS A 156 -3.06 19.20 -8.98
C LYS A 156 -3.16 20.60 -8.41
#